data_AF-A0A841H3P3-F1
#
_entry.id   AF-A0A841H3P3-F1
#
_cell.length_a   1.000
_cell.length_b   1.000
_cell.length_c   1.000
_cell.angle_alpha   90.00
_cell.angle_beta   90.00
_cell.angle_gamma   90.00
#
_symmetry.space_group_name_H-M   'P 1'
#
loop_
_entity.id
_entity.type
_entity.pdbx_description
1 polymer ?
#
loop_
_entity_poly.entity_id
_entity_poly.type
_entity_poly.pdbx_seq_one_letter_code
_entity_poly.pdbx_strand_id
1 'polypeptide(L)'
;MAISRSSSWKEHRLADRLACGGTEYSVDLVARKATGVEGWKVTIIFLPRGEGQEIKVDLPNAASTADVRRLVTEYEGADDRLRTLCEGAPQA
;
A
#
# COMPACT_ATOMS: atom_id res chain seq x y z
N MET A 1 9.64 -16.97 -27.68
CA MET A 1 9.91 -16.51 -26.30
C MET A 1 8.77 -15.61 -25.86
N ALA A 2 7.94 -16.05 -24.91
CA ALA A 2 6.90 -15.20 -24.34
C ALA A 2 7.58 -14.17 -23.43
N ILE A 3 7.57 -12.89 -23.82
CA ILE A 3 7.88 -11.79 -22.91
C ILE A 3 6.72 -11.75 -21.92
N SER A 4 6.82 -12.54 -20.86
CA SER A 4 5.98 -12.36 -19.69
C SER A 4 6.36 -10.99 -19.13
N ARG A 5 5.61 -9.97 -19.52
CA ARG A 5 5.66 -8.60 -18.99
C ARG A 5 5.36 -8.72 -17.51
N SER A 6 6.39 -9.05 -16.73
CA SER A 6 6.32 -9.06 -15.28
C SER A 6 5.97 -7.64 -14.91
N SER A 7 4.69 -7.38 -14.60
CA SER A 7 4.20 -6.06 -14.30
C SER A 7 5.13 -5.45 -13.27
N SER A 8 5.91 -4.44 -13.66
CA SER A 8 6.86 -3.72 -12.78
C SER A 8 6.16 -2.95 -11.65
N TRP A 9 4.85 -3.17 -11.55
CA TRP A 9 3.86 -2.49 -10.75
C TRP A 9 2.80 -3.53 -10.36
N LYS A 10 2.49 -3.62 -9.07
CA LYS A 10 1.34 -4.34 -8.55
C LYS A 10 0.58 -3.42 -7.62
N GLU A 11 -0.70 -3.25 -7.89
CA GLU A 11 -1.62 -2.49 -7.06
C GLU A 11 -2.66 -3.46 -6.51
N HIS A 12 -2.91 -3.40 -5.21
CA HIS A 12 -3.85 -4.24 -4.51
C HIS A 12 -4.67 -3.39 -3.55
N ARG A 13 -5.99 -3.36 -3.76
CA ARG A 13 -6.91 -2.70 -2.83
C ARG A 13 -6.96 -3.49 -1.53
N LEU A 14 -6.61 -2.83 -0.43
CA LEU A 14 -6.64 -3.41 0.92
C LEU A 14 -7.97 -3.12 1.63
N ALA A 15 -8.52 -1.92 1.42
CA ALA A 15 -9.81 -1.50 1.96
C ALA A 15 -10.50 -0.48 1.04
N ASP A 16 -11.81 -0.62 0.84
CA ASP A 16 -12.57 0.38 0.06
C ASP A 16 -12.94 1.61 0.89
N ARG A 17 -13.23 1.41 2.19
CA ARG A 17 -13.56 2.48 3.14
C ARG A 17 -12.93 2.20 4.48
N LEU A 18 -12.04 3.08 4.90
CA LEU A 18 -11.41 3.09 6.19
C LEU A 18 -11.56 4.48 6.81
N ALA A 19 -12.25 4.56 7.94
CA ALA A 19 -12.32 5.81 8.70
C ALA A 19 -11.02 6.02 9.50
N CYS A 20 -10.36 7.15 9.25
CA CYS A 20 -9.15 7.59 9.93
C CYS A 20 -9.23 9.10 10.19
N GLY A 21 -9.06 9.53 11.45
CA GLY A 21 -9.09 10.95 11.80
C GLY A 21 -10.37 11.71 11.42
N GLY A 22 -11.51 11.00 11.28
CA GLY A 22 -12.78 11.60 10.84
C GLY A 22 -12.98 11.67 9.32
N THR A 23 -11.98 11.29 8.52
CA THR A 23 -12.07 11.22 7.06
C THR A 23 -12.11 9.76 6.59
N GLU A 24 -12.92 9.48 5.57
CA GLU A 24 -12.96 8.17 4.92
C GLU A 24 -11.89 8.07 3.84
N TYR A 25 -11.08 7.01 3.91
CA TYR A 25 -10.02 6.72 2.95
C TYR A 25 -10.28 5.40 2.24
N SER A 26 -9.96 5.33 0.94
CA SER A 26 -9.68 4.07 0.26
C SER A 26 -8.21 3.74 0.47
N VAL A 27 -7.88 2.46 0.64
CA VAL A 27 -6.52 2.03 0.93
C VAL A 27 -6.04 1.06 -0.12
N ASP A 28 -4.96 1.42 -0.79
CA ASP A 28 -4.34 0.63 -1.84
C ASP A 28 -2.87 0.37 -1.49
N LEU A 29 -2.41 -0.88 -1.66
CA LEU A 29 -1.02 -1.26 -1.56
C LEU A 29 -0.39 -1.28 -2.94
N VAL A 30 0.66 -0.48 -3.10
CA VAL A 30 1.43 -0.38 -4.33
C VAL A 30 2.81 -0.97 -4.12
N ALA A 31 3.14 -2.00 -4.88
CA ALA A 31 4.48 -2.57 -4.97
C ALA A 31 5.08 -2.24 -6.33
N ARG A 32 6.16 -1.46 -6.33
CA ARG A 32 6.89 -1.08 -7.55
C ARG A 32 8.30 -1.63 -7.53
N LYS A 33 8.77 -2.11 -8.67
CA LYS A 33 10.17 -2.51 -8.84
C LYS A 33 11.00 -1.24 -9.06
N ALA A 34 11.75 -0.80 -8.04
CA ALA A 34 12.56 0.42 -8.12
C ALA A 34 14.00 0.09 -8.53
N THR A 35 14.63 0.98 -9.29
CA THR A 35 16.04 0.88 -9.67
C THR A 35 16.92 1.15 -8.45
N GLY A 36 17.77 0.19 -8.07
CA GLY A 36 18.70 0.32 -6.93
C GLY A 36 18.27 -0.37 -5.63
N VAL A 37 17.14 -1.08 -5.62
CA VAL A 37 16.75 -1.98 -4.52
C VAL A 37 16.66 -3.41 -5.04
N GLU A 38 17.26 -4.37 -4.33
CA GLU A 38 17.01 -5.79 -4.58
C GLU A 38 15.61 -6.14 -4.07
N GLY A 39 14.61 -6.01 -4.94
CA GLY A 39 13.22 -6.36 -4.63
C GLY A 39 12.19 -5.35 -5.11
N TRP A 40 11.19 -5.11 -4.26
CA TRP A 40 10.01 -4.29 -4.49
C TRP A 40 9.92 -3.22 -3.42
N LYS A 41 9.82 -1.96 -3.83
CA LYS A 41 9.40 -0.90 -2.92
C LYS A 41 7.90 -1.01 -2.72
N VAL A 42 7.47 -1.15 -1.47
CA VAL A 42 6.06 -1.30 -1.10
C VAL A 42 5.61 -0.04 -0.38
N THR A 43 4.46 0.50 -0.77
CA THR A 43 3.86 1.70 -0.20
C THR A 43 2.36 1.45 -0.02
N ILE A 44 1.81 1.76 1.15
CA ILE A 44 0.37 1.84 1.36
C ILE A 44 -0.05 3.29 1.10
N ILE A 45 -1.08 3.46 0.28
CA ILE A 45 -1.64 4.76 -0.09
C ILE A 45 -3.05 4.84 0.47
N PHE A 46 -3.31 5.87 1.26
CA PHE A 46 -4.64 6.24 1.73
C PHE A 46 -5.15 7.38 0.86
N LEU A 47 -6.15 7.10 0.05
CA LEU A 47 -6.80 8.05 -0.85
C LEU A 47 -8.09 8.58 -0.20
N PRO A 48 -8.19 9.87 0.13
CA PRO A 48 -9.39 10.43 0.74
C PRO A 48 -10.57 10.32 -0.22
N ARG A 49 -11.72 9.89 0.28
CA ARG A 49 -12.97 9.78 -0.50
C ARG A 49 -13.79 11.08 -0.54
N GLY A 50 -13.29 12.13 0.11
CA GLY A 50 -13.90 13.45 0.16
C GLY A 50 -12.83 14.53 0.27
N GLU A 51 -13.06 15.54 1.10
CA GLU A 51 -12.04 16.54 1.42
C GLU A 51 -11.00 15.95 2.37
N GLY A 52 -9.76 15.84 1.91
CA GLY A 52 -8.66 15.29 2.68
C GLY A 52 -7.39 15.24 1.85
N GLN A 53 -6.28 14.90 2.51
CA GLN A 53 -5.00 14.74 1.85
C GLN A 53 -4.67 13.27 1.65
N GLU A 54 -4.05 12.95 0.51
CA GLU A 54 -3.46 11.63 0.28
C GLU A 54 -2.33 11.37 1.29
N ILE A 55 -2.39 10.23 1.96
CA ILE A 55 -1.35 9.80 2.91
C ILE A 55 -0.60 8.63 2.28
N LYS A 56 0.73 8.72 2.25
CA LYS A 56 1.61 7.66 1.75
C LYS A 56 2.47 7.13 2.88
N VAL A 57 2.40 5.82 3.10
CA VAL A 57 3.18 5.13 4.11
C VAL A 57 4.08 4.12 3.42
N ASP A 58 5.39 4.40 3.43
CA ASP A 58 6.39 3.46 2.93
C ASP A 58 6.52 2.27 3.89
N LEU A 59 6.39 1.05 3.36
CA LEU A 59 6.63 -0.18 4.08
C LEU A 59 8.06 -0.69 3.83
N PRO A 60 8.56 -1.63 4.65
CA PRO A 60 9.80 -2.35 4.35
C PRO A 60 9.79 -2.93 2.93
N ASN A 61 10.92 -2.82 2.24
CA ASN A 61 11.06 -3.35 0.88
C ASN A 61 10.86 -4.88 0.89
N ALA A 62 10.03 -5.38 -0.03
CA ALA A 62 9.80 -6.80 -0.20
C ALA A 62 10.85 -7.40 -1.15
N ALA A 63 11.62 -8.39 -0.71
CA ALA A 63 12.65 -9.02 -1.54
C ALA A 63 12.06 -9.79 -2.75
N SER A 64 10.80 -10.19 -2.69
CA SER A 64 10.15 -11.04 -3.68
C SER A 64 8.66 -10.79 -3.82
N THR A 65 8.08 -11.30 -4.90
CA THR A 65 6.62 -11.21 -5.11
C THR A 65 5.80 -12.01 -4.10
N ALA A 66 6.38 -13.06 -3.50
CA ALA A 66 5.77 -13.81 -2.42
C ALA A 66 5.64 -12.95 -1.15
N ASP A 67 6.67 -12.16 -0.82
CA ASP A 67 6.62 -11.17 0.26
C ASP A 67 5.55 -10.11 0.01
N VAL A 68 5.46 -9.58 -1.20
CA VAL A 68 4.39 -8.62 -1.55
C VAL A 68 3.01 -9.23 -1.31
N ARG A 69 2.79 -10.49 -1.73
CA ARG A 69 1.51 -11.17 -1.49
C ARG A 69 1.24 -11.40 0.00
N ARG A 70 2.28 -11.75 0.77
CA ARG A 70 2.16 -11.90 2.22
C ARG A 70 1.76 -10.59 2.88
N LEU A 71 2.34 -9.47 2.48
CA LEU A 71 1.96 -8.14 2.96
C LEU A 71 0.50 -7.81 2.57
N VAL A 72 0.09 -8.09 1.34
CA VAL A 72 -1.31 -7.90 0.94
C VAL A 72 -2.24 -8.69 1.85
N THR A 73 -2.03 -10.00 2.04
CA THR A 73 -2.86 -10.82 2.93
C THR A 73 -2.82 -10.38 4.39
N GLU A 74 -1.70 -9.82 4.84
CA GLU A 74 -1.55 -9.32 6.21
C GLU A 74 -2.36 -8.04 6.46
N TYR A 75 -2.48 -7.18 5.46
CA TYR A 75 -3.15 -5.88 5.57
C TYR A 75 -4.57 -5.86 5.00
N GLU A 76 -4.94 -6.81 4.14
CA GLU A 76 -6.28 -6.94 3.58
C GLU A 76 -7.29 -7.21 4.70
N GLY A 77 -8.27 -6.31 4.84
CA GLY A 77 -9.27 -6.37 5.92
C GLY A 77 -8.71 -6.12 7.34
N ALA A 78 -7.43 -5.74 7.48
CA ALA A 78 -6.81 -5.44 8.77
C ALA A 78 -7.02 -3.97 9.15
N ASP A 79 -8.27 -3.55 9.26
CA ASP A 79 -8.67 -2.13 9.41
C ASP A 79 -7.98 -1.43 10.59
N ASP A 80 -7.82 -2.13 11.72
CA ASP A 80 -7.16 -1.60 12.92
C ASP A 80 -5.66 -1.28 12.67
N ARG A 81 -4.97 -2.17 11.95
CA ARG A 81 -3.57 -1.96 11.56
C ARG A 81 -3.45 -0.82 10.55
N LEU A 82 -4.34 -0.78 9.56
CA LEU A 82 -4.36 0.29 8.56
C LEU A 82 -4.65 1.65 9.20
N ARG A 83 -5.56 1.69 10.18
CA ARG A 83 -5.86 2.92 10.93
C ARG A 83 -4.64 3.39 11.71
N THR A 84 -3.96 2.48 12.41
CA THR A 84 -2.73 2.81 13.14
C THR A 84 -1.66 3.41 12.23
N LEU A 85 -1.49 2.86 11.01
CA LEU A 85 -0.56 3.40 10.02
C LEU A 85 -0.98 4.78 9.52
N CYS A 86 -2.28 5.00 9.31
CA CYS A 86 -2.81 6.29 8.89
C CYS A 86 -2.62 7.38 9.95
N GLU A 87 -2.87 7.07 11.23
CA GLU A 87 -2.72 8.01 12.34
C GLU A 87 -1.25 8.28 12.71
N GLY A 88 -0.37 7.31 12.48
CA GLY A 88 1.07 7.44 12.72
C GLY A 88 1.86 8.05 11.56
N ALA A 89 1.24 8.23 10.40
CA ALA A 89 1.88 8.83 9.24
C ALA A 89 2.01 10.35 9.41
N PRO A 90 3.17 10.96 9.12
CA PRO A 90 3.28 12.41 9.11
C PRO A 90 2.34 12.95 8.03
N GLN A 91 1.31 13.67 8.45
CA GLN A 91 0.46 14.46 7.56
C GLN A 91 1.33 15.61 7.05
N ALA A 92 1.94 15.41 5.89
CA ALA A 92 2.93 16.33 5.31
C ALA A 92 2.28 17.53 4.64
#